data_AF-A0A7C4D0I3-F1
#
_entry.id   AF-A0A7C4D0I3-F1
#
_cell.length_a   1.000
_cell.length_b   1.000
_cell.length_c   1.000
_cell.angle_alpha   90.00
_cell.angle_beta   90.00
_cell.angle_gamma   90.00
#
_symmetry.space_group_name_H-M   'P 1'
#
loop_
_entity.id
_entity.type
_entity.pdbx_description
1 polymer ?
#
loop_
_entity_poly.entity_id
_entity_poly.type
_entity_poly.pdbx_seq_one_letter_code
_entity_poly.pdbx_strand_id
1 'polypeptide(L)'
;MGTAADDVSTSELASLVSRNTSFALDLYRALTEGNKENLFFSPYSISLALAMTYAGARGKTAAQMAQALHFALPQKRLHPSFGALSWALAKEGEEVPSLEGRPFKLRVASALWGQEGHPFLPEFLELLVQNYGAGFERVDFAVDPEKARLIINAWVEEKTEGKIRELLEPGDVHRLTRLVLTNAIYFNAAWHDPFDEKLTSPAPFHLLDGSQVLVPMMHRTELFSYAEGVDYQAVELPYRGRDGLPSSFSMVIVLPKSPASSRRSKGRSPSKSYAPSLGNLRQKPWL
;
A
#
# COMPACT_ATOMS: atom_id res chain seq x y z
N MET A 1 -16.76 -5.66 24.76
CA MET A 1 -17.32 -6.37 23.59
C MET A 1 -16.15 -6.65 22.67
N GLY A 2 -15.79 -7.92 22.48
CA GLY A 2 -14.68 -8.29 21.60
C GLY A 2 -15.04 -7.98 20.15
N THR A 3 -14.10 -7.39 19.41
CA THR A 3 -14.26 -7.15 17.98
C THR A 3 -14.06 -8.46 17.23
N ALA A 4 -14.59 -8.60 16.00
CA ALA A 4 -14.32 -9.77 15.16
C ALA A 4 -12.81 -9.98 14.89
N ALA A 5 -11.98 -8.96 15.12
CA ALA A 5 -10.53 -9.03 15.05
C ALA A 5 -9.90 -9.85 16.20
N ASP A 6 -10.57 -9.99 17.35
CA ASP A 6 -10.06 -10.71 18.53
C ASP A 6 -10.09 -12.24 18.35
N ASP A 7 -10.82 -12.74 17.34
CA ASP A 7 -10.93 -14.17 17.01
C ASP A 7 -10.04 -14.59 15.83
N VAL A 8 -9.24 -13.67 15.27
CA VAL A 8 -8.34 -13.98 14.15
C VAL A 8 -7.04 -14.57 14.69
N SER A 9 -6.70 -15.77 14.24
CA SER A 9 -5.46 -16.43 14.65
C SER A 9 -4.22 -15.82 13.97
N THR A 10 -3.06 -15.93 14.64
CA THR A 10 -1.78 -15.49 14.08
C THR A 10 -1.44 -16.18 12.74
N SER A 11 -1.86 -17.43 12.56
CA SER A 11 -1.64 -18.15 11.31
C SER A 11 -2.51 -17.63 10.16
N GLU A 12 -3.74 -17.20 10.44
CA GLU A 12 -4.61 -16.54 9.46
C GLU A 12 -4.05 -15.19 9.02
N LEU A 13 -3.58 -14.38 9.98
CA LEU A 13 -2.90 -13.12 9.68
C LEU A 13 -1.64 -13.34 8.85
N ALA A 14 -0.78 -14.29 9.24
CA ALA A 14 0.43 -14.62 8.49
C ALA A 14 0.13 -15.10 7.06
N SER A 15 -0.92 -15.91 6.90
CA SER A 15 -1.41 -16.35 5.59
C SER A 15 -1.88 -15.15 4.75
N LEU A 16 -2.70 -14.26 5.32
CA LEU A 16 -3.20 -13.07 4.63
C LEU A 16 -2.03 -12.16 4.18
N VAL A 17 -1.06 -11.89 5.05
CA VAL A 17 0.12 -11.07 4.72
C VAL A 17 0.94 -11.70 3.60
N SER A 18 1.21 -13.01 3.68
CA SER A 18 1.94 -13.74 2.64
C SER A 18 1.22 -13.69 1.28
N ARG A 19 -0.11 -13.82 1.28
CA ARG A 19 -0.93 -13.75 0.05
C ARG A 19 -1.03 -12.34 -0.53
N ASN A 20 -1.20 -11.32 0.32
CA ASN A 20 -1.12 -9.93 -0.10
C ASN A 20 0.25 -9.59 -0.70
N THR A 21 1.33 -10.15 -0.16
CA THR A 21 2.69 -9.98 -0.70
C THR A 21 2.83 -10.64 -2.07
N SER A 22 2.26 -11.84 -2.25
CA SER A 22 2.23 -12.53 -3.55
C SER A 22 1.45 -11.73 -4.59
N PHE A 23 0.25 -11.25 -4.24
CA PHE A 23 -0.54 -10.36 -5.08
C PHE A 23 0.23 -9.08 -5.44
N ALA A 24 0.91 -8.44 -4.47
CA ALA A 24 1.69 -7.24 -4.71
C ALA A 24 2.79 -7.43 -5.75
N LEU A 25 3.49 -8.56 -5.71
CA LEU A 25 4.55 -8.88 -6.67
C LEU A 25 3.99 -9.18 -8.06
N ASP A 26 2.85 -9.86 -8.15
CA ASP A 26 2.19 -10.13 -9.44
C ASP A 26 1.63 -8.84 -10.04
N LEU A 27 1.01 -7.98 -9.23
CA LEU A 27 0.53 -6.67 -9.65
C LEU A 27 1.69 -5.77 -10.11
N TYR A 28 2.81 -5.75 -9.37
CA TYR A 28 4.01 -5.02 -9.79
C TYR A 28 4.50 -5.46 -11.17
N ARG A 29 4.53 -6.77 -11.45
CA ARG A 29 4.92 -7.28 -12.78
C ARG A 29 3.94 -6.81 -13.85
N ALA A 30 2.63 -6.91 -13.59
CA ALA A 30 1.62 -6.47 -14.54
C ALA A 30 1.71 -4.96 -14.85
N LEU A 31 1.95 -4.12 -13.84
CA LEU A 31 2.06 -2.66 -13.99
C LEU A 31 3.38 -2.21 -14.62
N THR A 32 4.43 -3.03 -14.53
CA THR A 32 5.76 -2.73 -15.10
C THR A 32 5.97 -3.31 -16.49
N GLU A 33 5.04 -4.14 -16.97
CA GLU A 33 5.06 -4.67 -18.32
C GLU A 33 4.83 -3.52 -19.32
N GLY A 34 5.83 -3.25 -20.16
CA GLY A 34 5.79 -2.13 -21.12
C GLY A 34 6.00 -0.74 -20.51
N ASN A 35 5.91 -0.57 -19.18
CA ASN A 35 6.10 0.70 -18.50
C ASN A 35 7.59 1.04 -18.31
N LYS A 36 7.98 2.28 -18.66
CA LYS A 36 9.32 2.83 -18.50
C LYS A 36 9.37 4.04 -17.56
N GLU A 37 8.22 4.46 -17.05
CA GLU A 37 8.09 5.59 -16.14
C GLU A 37 8.23 5.15 -14.69
N ASN A 38 8.32 6.13 -13.79
CA ASN A 38 8.29 5.87 -12.36
C ASN A 38 6.93 5.32 -11.96
N LEU A 39 6.93 4.26 -11.17
CA LEU A 39 5.71 3.61 -10.68
C LEU A 39 5.67 3.69 -9.15
N PHE A 40 4.57 4.22 -8.62
CA PHE A 40 4.29 4.24 -7.19
C PHE A 40 2.84 3.83 -6.95
N PHE A 41 2.62 2.84 -6.09
CA PHE A 41 1.29 2.37 -5.72
C PHE A 41 1.34 1.66 -4.36
N SER A 42 0.18 1.50 -3.74
CA SER A 42 0.03 0.70 -2.51
C SER A 42 -0.72 -0.60 -2.82
N PRO A 43 -0.02 -1.74 -2.90
CA PRO A 43 -0.67 -3.03 -3.15
C PRO A 43 -1.69 -3.39 -2.05
N TYR A 44 -1.40 -3.04 -0.80
CA TYR A 44 -2.29 -3.30 0.32
C TYR A 44 -3.62 -2.52 0.19
N SER A 45 -3.55 -1.23 -0.16
CA SER A 45 -4.71 -0.38 -0.43
C SER A 45 -5.63 -0.99 -1.51
N ILE A 46 -5.03 -1.43 -2.62
CA ILE A 46 -5.76 -2.06 -3.74
C ILE A 46 -6.40 -3.38 -3.30
N SER A 47 -5.64 -4.23 -2.60
CA SER A 47 -6.15 -5.50 -2.07
C SER A 47 -7.31 -5.29 -1.09
N LEU A 48 -7.20 -4.29 -0.20
CA LEU A 48 -8.24 -3.94 0.76
C LEU A 48 -9.53 -3.48 0.05
N ALA A 49 -9.42 -2.60 -0.94
CA ALA A 49 -10.56 -2.13 -1.73
C ALA A 49 -11.27 -3.27 -2.49
N LEU A 50 -10.49 -4.16 -3.10
CA LEU A 50 -11.03 -5.31 -3.83
C LEU A 50 -11.57 -6.38 -2.88
N ALA A 51 -11.07 -6.49 -1.64
CA ALA A 51 -11.64 -7.35 -0.61
C ALA A 51 -13.03 -6.89 -0.17
N MET A 52 -13.28 -5.57 -0.10
CA MET A 52 -14.63 -5.03 0.15
C MET A 52 -15.58 -5.38 -0.99
N THR A 53 -15.13 -5.27 -2.24
CA THR A 53 -15.91 -5.67 -3.42
C THR A 53 -16.18 -7.19 -3.42
N TYR A 54 -15.18 -7.99 -3.03
CA TYR A 54 -15.28 -9.44 -2.91
C TYR A 54 -16.34 -9.88 -1.89
N ALA A 55 -16.60 -9.11 -0.83
CA ALA A 55 -17.65 -9.41 0.15
C ALA A 55 -19.05 -9.50 -0.49
N GLY A 56 -19.30 -8.70 -1.52
CA GLY A 56 -20.54 -8.71 -2.31
C GLY A 56 -20.54 -9.72 -3.46
N ALA A 57 -19.37 -10.21 -3.88
CA ALA A 57 -19.25 -11.11 -5.03
C ALA A 57 -19.72 -12.54 -4.72
N ARG A 58 -20.32 -13.22 -5.71
CA ARG A 58 -20.75 -14.63 -5.62
C ARG A 58 -20.38 -15.40 -6.88
N GLY A 59 -20.45 -16.73 -6.81
CA GLY A 59 -20.25 -17.64 -7.96
C GLY A 59 -18.90 -17.43 -8.66
N LYS A 60 -18.93 -17.31 -9.99
CA LYS A 60 -17.72 -17.18 -10.82
C LYS A 60 -16.92 -15.91 -10.50
N THR A 61 -17.59 -14.78 -10.28
CA THR A 61 -16.93 -13.52 -9.94
C THR A 61 -16.13 -13.66 -8.65
N ALA A 62 -16.73 -14.23 -7.60
CA ALA A 62 -16.02 -14.49 -6.35
C ALA A 62 -14.81 -15.40 -6.56
N ALA A 63 -14.97 -16.50 -7.31
CA ALA A 63 -13.87 -17.43 -7.58
C ALA A 63 -12.70 -16.77 -8.31
N GLN A 64 -12.98 -15.96 -9.34
CA GLN A 64 -11.95 -15.23 -10.10
C GLN A 64 -11.24 -14.18 -9.25
N MET A 65 -11.99 -13.42 -8.43
CA MET A 65 -11.38 -12.45 -7.51
C MET A 65 -10.47 -13.13 -6.49
N ALA A 66 -10.94 -14.24 -5.87
CA ALA A 66 -10.14 -14.97 -4.90
C ALA A 66 -8.83 -15.51 -5.53
N GLN A 67 -8.91 -16.01 -6.76
CA GLN A 67 -7.74 -16.48 -7.49
C GLN A 67 -6.75 -15.35 -7.81
N ALA A 68 -7.23 -14.25 -8.41
CA ALA A 68 -6.38 -13.15 -8.85
C ALA A 68 -5.73 -12.39 -7.67
N LEU A 69 -6.46 -12.24 -6.57
CA LEU A 69 -6.02 -11.54 -5.35
C LEU A 69 -5.30 -12.46 -4.36
N HIS A 70 -5.10 -13.73 -4.72
CA HIS A 70 -4.50 -14.76 -3.87
C HIS A 70 -5.23 -15.00 -2.54
N PHE A 71 -6.54 -14.71 -2.47
CA PHE A 71 -7.32 -14.95 -1.24
C PHE A 71 -7.46 -16.44 -0.96
N ALA A 72 -6.71 -16.92 0.04
CA ALA A 72 -6.70 -18.32 0.45
C ALA A 72 -7.69 -18.64 1.58
N LEU A 73 -8.21 -17.62 2.28
CA LEU A 73 -9.15 -17.78 3.37
C LEU A 73 -10.60 -17.72 2.85
N PRO A 74 -11.52 -18.52 3.42
CA PRO A 74 -12.95 -18.33 3.18
C PRO A 74 -13.39 -16.91 3.57
N GLN A 75 -14.38 -16.32 2.87
CA GLN A 75 -14.83 -14.95 3.13
C GLN A 75 -15.11 -14.66 4.62
N LYS A 76 -15.77 -15.60 5.32
CA LYS A 76 -16.07 -15.48 6.76
C LYS A 76 -14.85 -15.27 7.66
N ARG A 77 -13.65 -15.68 7.22
CA ARG A 77 -12.38 -15.49 7.94
C ARG A 77 -11.50 -14.43 7.30
N LEU A 78 -11.63 -14.24 5.98
CA LEU A 78 -10.87 -13.25 5.22
C LEU A 78 -11.19 -11.82 5.68
N HIS A 79 -12.47 -11.43 5.77
CA HIS A 79 -12.85 -10.06 6.12
C HIS A 79 -12.41 -9.68 7.55
N PRO A 80 -12.65 -10.51 8.59
CA PRO A 80 -12.08 -10.27 9.92
C PRO A 80 -10.56 -10.18 9.91
N SER A 81 -9.87 -11.01 9.11
CA SER A 81 -8.40 -10.95 9.01
C SER A 81 -7.91 -9.63 8.40
N PHE A 82 -8.62 -9.08 7.41
CA PHE A 82 -8.33 -7.74 6.89
C PHE A 82 -8.56 -6.66 7.94
N GLY A 83 -9.64 -6.76 8.72
CA GLY A 83 -9.92 -5.84 9.83
C GLY A 83 -8.84 -5.87 10.90
N ALA A 84 -8.43 -7.06 11.34
CA ALA A 84 -7.35 -7.23 12.31
C ALA A 84 -6.01 -6.66 11.78
N LEU A 85 -5.67 -6.91 10.51
CA LEU A 85 -4.47 -6.34 9.90
C LEU A 85 -4.55 -4.81 9.77
N SER A 86 -5.70 -4.28 9.35
CA SER A 86 -5.91 -2.83 9.24
C SER A 86 -5.81 -2.15 10.60
N TRP A 87 -6.33 -2.77 11.65
CA TRP A 87 -6.22 -2.25 13.02
C TRP A 87 -4.77 -2.27 13.51
N ALA A 88 -4.04 -3.36 13.27
CA ALA A 88 -2.62 -3.44 13.60
C ALA A 88 -1.80 -2.36 12.88
N LEU A 89 -2.04 -2.15 11.58
CA LEU A 89 -1.38 -1.10 10.80
C LEU A 89 -1.76 0.31 11.28
N ALA A 90 -3.02 0.54 11.65
CA ALA A 90 -3.47 1.83 12.16
C ALA A 90 -2.82 2.15 13.52
N LYS A 91 -2.70 1.16 14.41
CA LYS A 91 -2.06 1.30 15.72
C LYS A 91 -0.58 1.63 15.62
N GLU A 92 0.13 0.95 14.72
CA GLU A 92 1.54 1.26 14.41
C GLU A 92 1.67 2.60 13.64
N GLY A 93 0.63 2.93 12.88
CA GLY A 93 0.47 4.13 12.04
C GLY A 93 0.17 5.43 12.78
N GLU A 94 -0.15 5.34 14.08
CA GLU A 94 -0.55 6.48 14.90
C GLU A 94 0.51 7.58 14.90
N GLU A 95 0.02 8.82 14.92
CA GLU A 95 0.88 9.99 14.87
C GLU A 95 1.83 10.00 16.08
N VAL A 96 3.12 9.90 15.81
CA VAL A 96 4.16 10.04 16.84
C VAL A 96 4.65 11.48 16.79
N PRO A 97 4.38 12.30 17.83
CA PRO A 97 4.87 13.66 17.88
C PRO A 97 6.40 13.67 17.78
N SER A 98 6.93 14.48 16.88
CA SER A 98 8.36 14.70 16.72
C SER A 98 8.73 16.08 17.25
N LEU A 99 9.79 16.16 18.05
CA LEU A 99 10.39 17.42 18.50
C LEU A 99 10.94 18.27 17.33
N GLU A 100 11.14 17.66 16.16
CA GLU A 100 11.68 18.28 14.95
C GLU A 100 10.61 18.52 13.86
N GLY A 101 9.32 18.47 14.23
CA GLY A 101 8.22 19.00 13.42
C GLY A 101 7.72 18.13 12.26
N ARG A 102 8.26 16.91 12.07
CA ARG A 102 7.73 15.93 11.09
C ARG A 102 7.34 14.63 11.79
N PRO A 103 6.06 14.45 12.17
CA PRO A 103 5.61 13.23 12.82
C PRO A 103 5.58 12.07 11.82
N PHE A 104 5.78 10.85 12.33
CA PHE A 104 5.43 9.65 11.58
C PHE A 104 3.91 9.55 11.49
N LYS A 105 3.37 9.31 10.30
CA LYS A 105 1.95 9.28 10.03
C LYS A 105 1.64 8.33 8.87
N LEU A 106 0.94 7.25 9.17
CA LEU A 106 0.30 6.40 8.18
C LEU A 106 -1.21 6.50 8.36
N ARG A 107 -1.92 6.90 7.30
CA ARG A 107 -3.38 6.87 7.26
C ARG A 107 -3.82 6.02 6.09
N VAL A 108 -4.66 5.02 6.36
CA VAL A 108 -5.37 4.25 5.35
C VAL A 108 -6.85 4.49 5.61
N ALA A 109 -7.56 5.02 4.62
CA ALA A 109 -8.99 5.31 4.71
C ALA A 109 -9.73 4.68 3.54
N SER A 110 -10.87 4.08 3.83
CA SER A 110 -11.77 3.51 2.83
C SER A 110 -13.16 4.11 2.97
N ALA A 111 -13.83 4.35 1.85
CA ALA A 111 -15.23 4.76 1.81
C ALA A 111 -15.97 4.11 0.65
N LEU A 112 -17.27 3.89 0.86
CA LEU A 112 -18.20 3.44 -0.15
C LEU A 112 -19.23 4.52 -0.42
N TRP A 113 -19.49 4.76 -1.69
CA TRP A 113 -20.39 5.80 -2.17
C TRP A 113 -21.49 5.13 -2.98
N GLY A 114 -22.64 4.91 -2.35
CA GLY A 114 -23.79 4.26 -2.97
C GLY A 114 -24.74 5.27 -3.60
N GLN A 115 -25.33 4.89 -4.74
CA GLN A 115 -26.40 5.67 -5.37
C GLN A 115 -27.58 5.85 -4.40
N GLU A 116 -28.02 7.09 -4.25
CA GLU A 116 -29.24 7.42 -3.51
C GLU A 116 -30.47 6.70 -4.10
N GLY A 117 -31.31 6.18 -3.21
CA GLY A 117 -32.48 5.37 -3.60
C GLY A 117 -32.15 3.95 -4.10
N HIS A 118 -30.88 3.59 -4.33
CA HIS A 118 -30.52 2.21 -4.65
C HIS A 118 -30.52 1.34 -3.37
N PRO A 119 -31.17 0.16 -3.40
CA PRO A 119 -31.16 -0.76 -2.27
C PRO A 119 -29.83 -1.52 -2.20
N PHE A 120 -29.23 -1.53 -1.01
CA PHE A 120 -28.07 -2.37 -0.69
C PHE A 120 -28.46 -3.34 0.42
N LEU A 121 -27.91 -4.55 0.39
CA LEU A 121 -28.17 -5.55 1.44
C LEU A 121 -27.61 -5.04 2.78
N PRO A 122 -28.43 -5.00 3.86
CA PRO A 122 -27.95 -4.59 5.18
C PRO A 122 -26.75 -5.41 5.65
N GLU A 123 -26.75 -6.72 5.42
CA GLU A 123 -25.68 -7.62 5.85
C GLU A 123 -24.35 -7.32 5.15
N PHE A 124 -24.39 -6.81 3.91
CA PHE A 124 -23.19 -6.37 3.20
C PHE A 124 -22.62 -5.10 3.83
N LEU A 125 -23.47 -4.11 4.13
CA LEU A 125 -23.03 -2.86 4.75
C LEU A 125 -22.48 -3.10 6.18
N GLU A 126 -23.16 -3.94 6.96
CA GLU A 126 -22.72 -4.32 8.31
C GLU A 126 -21.36 -5.00 8.29
N LEU A 127 -21.13 -5.94 7.36
CA LEU A 127 -19.83 -6.60 7.20
C LEU A 127 -18.72 -5.60 6.91
N LEU A 128 -18.97 -4.60 6.05
CA LEU A 128 -17.97 -3.60 5.70
C LEU A 128 -17.64 -2.67 6.86
N VAL A 129 -18.65 -2.19 7.57
CA VAL A 129 -18.46 -1.37 8.77
C VAL A 129 -17.66 -2.14 9.82
N GLN A 130 -18.02 -3.39 10.09
CA GLN A 130 -17.37 -4.21 11.12
C GLN A 130 -15.92 -4.55 10.82
N ASN A 131 -15.58 -4.80 9.55
CA ASN A 131 -14.27 -5.37 9.19
C ASN A 131 -13.33 -4.38 8.49
N TYR A 132 -13.83 -3.28 7.96
CA TYR A 132 -13.02 -2.34 7.19
C TYR A 132 -13.04 -0.93 7.77
N GLY A 133 -13.92 -0.66 8.74
CA GLY A 133 -14.16 0.72 9.23
C GLY A 133 -14.59 1.66 8.11
N ALA A 134 -15.06 1.13 6.99
CA ALA A 134 -15.41 1.91 5.82
C ALA A 134 -16.78 2.54 6.04
N GLY A 135 -16.85 3.86 5.91
CA GLY A 135 -18.11 4.58 5.87
C GLY A 135 -18.91 4.19 4.61
N PHE A 136 -20.23 4.19 4.72
CA PHE A 136 -21.12 4.10 3.58
C PHE A 136 -21.91 5.41 3.48
N GLU A 137 -21.60 6.18 2.45
CA GLU A 137 -22.24 7.45 2.15
C GLU A 137 -23.16 7.29 0.93
N ARG A 138 -24.28 8.02 0.96
CA ARG A 138 -25.19 8.09 -0.19
C ARG A 138 -24.93 9.36 -0.98
N VAL A 139 -24.78 9.19 -2.30
CA VAL A 139 -24.65 10.29 -3.26
C VAL A 139 -25.54 10.02 -4.47
N ASP A 140 -25.99 11.08 -5.15
CA ASP A 140 -26.89 10.95 -6.28
C ASP A 140 -26.15 11.04 -7.63
N PHE A 141 -25.58 9.92 -8.08
CA PHE A 141 -24.99 9.82 -9.42
C PHE A 141 -26.04 9.95 -10.53
N ALA A 142 -27.29 9.50 -10.30
CA ALA A 142 -28.33 9.47 -11.32
C ALA A 142 -28.79 10.87 -11.74
N VAL A 143 -28.99 11.76 -10.78
CA VAL A 143 -29.40 13.15 -11.05
C VAL A 143 -28.18 14.04 -11.30
N ASP A 144 -27.17 13.98 -10.45
CA ASP A 144 -26.03 14.92 -10.44
C ASP A 144 -24.67 14.21 -10.21
N PRO A 145 -24.14 13.49 -11.23
CA PRO A 145 -22.89 12.75 -11.11
C PRO A 145 -21.68 13.65 -10.87
N GLU A 146 -21.68 14.90 -11.35
CA GLU A 146 -20.57 15.83 -11.10
C GLU A 146 -20.53 16.28 -9.65
N LYS A 147 -21.68 16.57 -9.03
CA LYS A 147 -21.72 16.83 -7.58
C LYS A 147 -21.23 15.62 -6.78
N ALA A 148 -21.64 14.41 -7.16
CA ALA A 148 -21.15 13.19 -6.51
C ALA A 148 -19.62 13.04 -6.65
N ARG A 149 -19.07 13.29 -7.85
CA ARG A 149 -17.62 13.29 -8.10
C ARG A 149 -16.87 14.26 -7.18
N LEU A 150 -17.37 15.51 -7.07
CA LEU A 150 -16.75 16.53 -6.23
C LEU A 150 -16.79 16.19 -4.74
N ILE A 151 -17.89 15.60 -4.26
CA ILE A 151 -17.99 15.11 -2.87
C ILE A 151 -16.92 14.04 -2.60
N ILE A 152 -16.77 13.07 -3.52
CA ILE A 152 -15.79 11.99 -3.38
C ILE A 152 -14.36 12.56 -3.39
N ASN A 153 -14.04 13.46 -4.33
CA ASN A 153 -12.72 14.08 -4.41
C ASN A 153 -12.38 14.90 -3.17
N ALA A 154 -13.33 15.68 -2.64
CA ALA A 154 -13.12 16.45 -1.41
C ALA A 154 -12.80 15.55 -0.20
N TRP A 155 -13.49 14.41 -0.09
CA TRP A 155 -13.19 13.43 0.95
C TRP A 155 -11.78 12.83 0.77
N VAL A 156 -11.38 12.47 -0.45
CA VAL A 156 -10.03 11.94 -0.73
C VAL A 156 -8.96 12.99 -0.42
N GLU A 157 -9.19 14.24 -0.79
CA GLU A 157 -8.29 15.36 -0.50
C GLU A 157 -8.07 15.52 1.01
N GLU A 158 -9.15 15.48 1.79
CA GLU A 158 -9.08 15.54 3.26
C GLU A 158 -8.27 14.36 3.84
N LYS A 159 -8.55 13.12 3.38
CA LYS A 159 -7.89 11.92 3.89
C LYS A 159 -6.42 11.82 3.50
N THR A 160 -5.99 12.57 2.48
CA THR A 160 -4.62 12.57 1.97
C THR A 160 -3.85 13.84 2.30
N GLU A 161 -4.35 14.68 3.22
CA GLU A 161 -3.74 15.98 3.58
C GLU A 161 -3.48 16.88 2.35
N GLY A 162 -4.42 16.91 1.42
CA GLY A 162 -4.34 17.74 0.22
C GLY A 162 -3.40 17.21 -0.87
N LYS A 163 -2.85 15.99 -0.72
CA LYS A 163 -1.91 15.40 -1.69
C LYS A 163 -2.60 14.82 -2.92
N ILE A 164 -3.80 14.25 -2.75
CA ILE A 164 -4.62 13.73 -3.86
C ILE A 164 -5.88 14.58 -3.93
N ARG A 165 -5.92 15.53 -4.86
CA ARG A 165 -7.03 16.48 -5.01
C ARG A 165 -8.11 16.01 -5.97
N GLU A 166 -7.70 15.39 -7.06
CA GLU A 166 -8.59 14.92 -8.12
C GLU A 166 -8.30 13.45 -8.37
N LEU A 167 -8.97 12.59 -7.59
CA LEU A 167 -8.89 11.14 -7.78
C LEU A 167 -9.75 10.70 -8.96
N LEU A 168 -10.96 11.25 -9.04
CA LEU A 168 -11.91 11.03 -10.12
C LEU A 168 -11.91 12.23 -11.06
N GLU A 169 -11.53 11.98 -12.30
CA GLU A 169 -11.55 12.96 -13.38
C GLU A 169 -13.00 13.18 -13.88
N PRO A 170 -13.30 14.33 -14.51
CA PRO A 170 -14.60 14.56 -15.15
C PRO A 170 -14.96 13.40 -16.10
N GLY A 171 -16.13 12.80 -15.88
CA GLY A 171 -16.61 11.66 -16.66
C GLY A 171 -16.34 10.26 -16.08
N ASP A 172 -15.51 10.12 -15.03
CA ASP A 172 -15.25 8.82 -14.38
C ASP A 172 -16.51 8.24 -13.70
N VAL A 173 -17.42 9.11 -13.29
CA VAL A 173 -18.74 8.74 -12.76
C VAL A 173 -19.84 9.33 -13.63
N HIS A 174 -20.95 8.60 -13.76
CA HIS A 174 -22.04 8.97 -14.65
C HIS A 174 -23.38 8.48 -14.11
N ARG A 175 -24.48 8.79 -14.82
CA ARG A 175 -25.85 8.52 -14.37
C ARG A 175 -26.17 7.04 -14.09
N LEU A 176 -25.37 6.11 -14.61
CA LEU A 176 -25.55 4.67 -14.35
C LEU A 176 -24.63 4.15 -13.24
N THR A 177 -23.74 4.96 -12.68
CA THR A 177 -22.92 4.60 -11.52
C THR A 177 -23.85 4.26 -10.35
N ARG A 178 -23.58 3.12 -9.68
CA ARG A 178 -24.36 2.66 -8.52
C ARG A 178 -23.54 2.57 -7.25
N LEU A 179 -22.25 2.30 -7.38
CA LEU A 179 -21.35 2.17 -6.26
C LEU A 179 -19.96 2.61 -6.71
N VAL A 180 -19.31 3.44 -5.91
CA VAL A 180 -17.87 3.74 -6.00
C VAL A 180 -17.22 3.33 -4.70
N LEU A 181 -16.08 2.65 -4.78
CA LEU A 181 -15.23 2.36 -3.63
C LEU A 181 -13.96 3.18 -3.77
N THR A 182 -13.65 3.97 -2.75
CA THR A 182 -12.40 4.73 -2.69
C THR A 182 -11.55 4.21 -1.56
N ASN A 183 -10.27 3.98 -1.84
CA ASN A 183 -9.24 3.79 -0.83
C ASN A 183 -8.16 4.86 -1.01
N ALA A 184 -7.82 5.52 0.10
CA ALA A 184 -6.79 6.54 0.16
C ALA A 184 -5.73 6.11 1.17
N ILE A 185 -4.46 6.20 0.78
CA ILE A 185 -3.32 5.99 1.67
C ILE A 185 -2.45 7.24 1.69
N TYR A 186 -2.13 7.71 2.88
CA TYR A 186 -1.18 8.77 3.13
C TYR A 186 -0.06 8.21 4.00
N PHE A 187 1.17 8.37 3.54
CA PHE A 187 2.36 7.95 4.25
C PHE A 187 3.34 9.12 4.32
N ASN A 188 3.62 9.56 5.54
CA ASN A 188 4.62 10.58 5.83
C ASN A 188 5.45 10.09 7.02
N ALA A 189 6.75 9.95 6.83
CA ALA A 189 7.61 9.35 7.83
C ALA A 189 8.99 9.99 7.78
N ALA A 190 9.50 10.40 8.94
CA ALA A 190 10.89 10.78 9.10
C ALA A 190 11.76 9.51 9.13
N TRP A 191 12.96 9.58 8.55
CA TRP A 191 13.99 8.57 8.78
C TRP A 191 14.31 8.48 10.28
N HIS A 192 14.55 7.27 10.80
CA HIS A 192 15.10 7.10 12.15
C HIS A 192 16.45 7.82 12.23
N ASP A 193 17.24 7.61 11.19
CA ASP A 193 18.58 8.17 10.96
C ASP A 193 18.53 9.14 9.76
N PRO A 194 18.35 10.46 9.99
CA PRO A 194 18.24 11.42 8.90
C PRO A 194 19.55 11.61 8.13
N PHE A 195 19.45 12.01 6.87
CA PHE A 195 20.58 12.45 6.07
C PHE A 195 20.93 13.90 6.45
N ASP A 196 22.23 14.22 6.54
CA ASP A 196 22.66 15.62 6.69
C ASP A 196 22.45 16.34 5.34
N GLU A 197 21.57 17.34 5.33
CA GLU A 197 21.27 18.14 4.14
C GLU A 197 22.54 18.78 3.54
N LYS A 198 23.56 19.07 4.37
CA LYS A 198 24.84 19.64 3.92
C LYS A 198 25.68 18.67 3.08
N LEU A 199 25.41 17.37 3.19
CA LEU A 199 26.07 16.33 2.41
C LEU A 199 25.30 15.98 1.13
N THR A 200 24.16 16.62 0.88
CA THR A 200 23.43 16.47 -0.37
C THR A 200 24.09 17.32 -1.46
N SER A 201 24.47 16.69 -2.57
CA SER A 201 25.13 17.37 -3.69
C SER A 201 24.67 16.84 -5.05
N PRO A 202 24.74 17.63 -6.13
CA PRO A 202 24.42 17.15 -7.47
C PRO A 202 25.31 15.97 -7.88
N ALA A 203 24.71 14.84 -8.26
CA ALA A 203 25.42 13.68 -8.78
C ALA A 203 24.71 13.06 -10.00
N PRO A 204 25.44 12.39 -10.91
CA PRO A 204 24.84 11.73 -12.07
C PRO A 204 23.95 10.54 -11.68
N PHE A 205 22.72 10.52 -12.19
CA PHE A 205 21.81 9.37 -12.19
C PHE A 205 21.68 8.81 -13.60
N HIS A 206 21.86 7.51 -13.76
CA HIS A 206 21.85 6.84 -15.06
C HIS A 206 20.45 6.31 -15.40
N LEU A 207 19.85 6.83 -16.47
CA LEU A 207 18.53 6.43 -16.95
C LEU A 207 18.60 5.12 -17.74
N LEU A 208 17.44 4.48 -17.91
CA LEU A 208 17.31 3.19 -18.61
C LEU A 208 17.66 3.25 -20.10
N ASP A 209 17.63 4.44 -20.70
CA ASP A 209 18.04 4.69 -22.08
C ASP A 209 19.55 4.94 -22.22
N GLY A 210 20.29 4.95 -21.11
CA GLY A 210 21.72 5.20 -21.05
C GLY A 210 22.11 6.67 -20.91
N SER A 211 21.15 7.60 -20.96
CA SER A 211 21.40 9.02 -20.67
C SER A 211 21.62 9.25 -19.18
N GLN A 212 22.14 10.43 -18.84
CA GLN A 212 22.39 10.83 -17.46
C GLN A 212 21.70 12.15 -17.16
N VAL A 213 21.20 12.26 -15.93
CA VAL A 213 20.66 13.49 -15.36
C VAL A 213 21.33 13.77 -14.03
N LEU A 214 21.51 15.04 -13.68
CA LEU A 214 21.99 15.41 -12.34
C LEU A 214 20.82 15.43 -11.37
N VAL A 215 20.97 14.75 -10.24
CA VAL A 215 19.99 14.72 -9.15
C VAL A 215 20.64 15.20 -7.85
N PRO A 216 19.90 15.82 -6.92
CA PRO A 216 20.39 16.07 -5.57
C PRO A 216 20.54 14.73 -4.85
N MET A 217 21.75 14.19 -4.82
CA MET A 217 22.05 12.88 -4.25
C MET A 217 22.37 13.04 -2.76
N MET A 218 21.59 12.39 -1.92
CA MET A 218 21.84 12.31 -0.48
C MET A 218 22.98 11.33 -0.21
N HIS A 219 23.78 11.60 0.83
CA HIS A 219 24.89 10.74 1.23
C HIS A 219 24.93 10.53 2.76
N ARG A 220 25.21 9.29 3.18
CA ARG A 220 25.49 8.93 4.57
C ARG A 220 26.31 7.65 4.59
N THR A 221 27.17 7.51 5.60
CA THR A 221 27.86 6.26 5.92
C THR A 221 27.45 5.86 7.33
N GLU A 222 26.85 4.68 7.46
CA GLU A 222 26.33 4.14 8.73
C GLU A 222 26.18 2.62 8.63
N LEU A 223 25.97 1.96 9.77
CA LEU A 223 25.56 0.56 9.82
C LEU A 223 24.05 0.41 9.52
N PHE A 224 23.74 -0.17 8.36
CA PHE A 224 22.36 -0.54 7.98
C PHE A 224 22.21 -2.05 7.79
N SER A 225 20.97 -2.53 7.95
CA SER A 225 20.56 -3.83 7.46
C SER A 225 20.78 -3.90 5.94
N TYR A 226 21.62 -4.84 5.50
CA TYR A 226 22.07 -4.95 4.11
C TYR A 226 22.02 -6.41 3.65
N ALA A 227 21.61 -6.61 2.40
CA ALA A 227 21.68 -7.89 1.72
C ALA A 227 22.33 -7.73 0.34
N GLU A 228 23.04 -8.77 -0.07
CA GLU A 228 23.67 -8.83 -1.39
C GLU A 228 23.33 -10.15 -2.07
N GLY A 229 22.68 -10.04 -3.22
CA GLY A 229 22.39 -11.16 -4.11
C GLY A 229 23.43 -11.30 -5.21
N VAL A 230 23.17 -12.23 -6.13
CA VAL A 230 24.00 -12.45 -7.32
C VAL A 230 24.00 -11.21 -8.22
N ASP A 231 22.84 -10.58 -8.39
CA ASP A 231 22.57 -9.52 -9.37
C ASP A 231 21.99 -8.24 -8.76
N TYR A 232 21.87 -8.17 -7.43
CA TYR A 232 21.35 -7.02 -6.71
C TYR A 232 22.07 -6.78 -5.37
N GLN A 233 21.89 -5.58 -4.84
CA GLN A 233 22.17 -5.17 -3.47
C GLN A 233 20.89 -4.58 -2.88
N ALA A 234 20.68 -4.73 -1.59
CA ALA A 234 19.53 -4.15 -0.90
C ALA A 234 19.94 -3.56 0.44
N VAL A 235 19.34 -2.41 0.77
CA VAL A 235 19.50 -1.75 2.07
C VAL A 235 18.12 -1.45 2.64
N GLU A 236 17.97 -1.66 3.94
CA GLU A 236 16.79 -1.28 4.69
C GLU A 236 17.06 -0.01 5.50
N LEU A 237 16.22 1.00 5.30
CA LEU A 237 16.26 2.28 5.99
C LEU A 237 15.05 2.39 6.92
N PRO A 238 15.22 2.26 8.25
CA PRO A 238 14.12 2.35 9.19
C PRO A 238 13.59 3.78 9.29
N TYR A 239 12.26 3.90 9.43
CA TYR A 239 11.64 5.16 9.81
C TYR A 239 11.68 5.36 11.32
N ARG A 240 11.54 6.60 11.77
CA ARG A 240 11.50 6.95 13.19
C ARG A 240 10.20 6.43 13.82
N GLY A 241 10.33 5.71 14.92
CA GLY A 241 9.24 5.24 15.76
C GLY A 241 9.06 6.09 17.01
N ARG A 242 8.30 5.55 17.97
CA ARG A 242 8.00 6.18 19.26
C ARG A 242 9.26 6.28 20.13
N ASP A 243 9.34 7.35 20.91
CA ASP A 243 10.37 7.56 21.94
C ASP A 243 11.82 7.47 21.43
N GLY A 244 12.04 7.79 20.15
CA GLY A 244 13.37 7.74 19.53
C GLY A 244 13.84 6.35 19.13
N LEU A 245 12.99 5.31 19.21
CA LEU A 245 13.28 3.97 18.70
C LEU A 245 12.96 3.87 17.19
N PRO A 246 13.52 2.90 16.46
CA PRO A 246 13.11 2.62 15.09
C PRO A 246 11.65 2.14 15.03
N SER A 247 10.96 2.52 13.97
CA SER A 247 9.60 2.09 13.65
C SER A 247 9.57 0.64 13.15
N SER A 248 8.40 0.01 13.21
CA SER A 248 8.12 -1.24 12.50
C SER A 248 8.04 -1.05 10.98
N PHE A 249 8.02 0.20 10.50
CA PHE A 249 8.09 0.55 9.09
C PHE A 249 9.52 0.90 8.64
N SER A 250 9.88 0.46 7.44
CA SER A 250 11.15 0.76 6.79
C SER A 250 10.97 0.95 5.28
N MET A 251 11.94 1.59 4.63
CA MET A 251 12.09 1.57 3.18
C MET A 251 13.18 0.57 2.80
N VAL A 252 12.84 -0.41 1.96
CA VAL A 252 13.83 -1.32 1.37
C VAL A 252 14.14 -0.84 -0.04
N ILE A 253 15.41 -0.46 -0.26
CA ILE A 253 15.91 -0.06 -1.57
C ILE A 253 16.62 -1.26 -2.17
N VAL A 254 16.19 -1.71 -3.35
CA VAL A 254 16.82 -2.81 -4.10
C VAL A 254 17.48 -2.24 -5.35
N LEU A 255 18.81 -2.35 -5.43
CA LEU A 255 19.62 -1.84 -6.53
C LEU A 255 20.25 -3.00 -7.33
N PRO A 256 19.98 -3.12 -8.65
CA PRO A 256 20.68 -4.08 -9.49
C PRO A 256 22.18 -3.75 -9.60
N LYS A 257 23.05 -4.77 -9.52
CA LYS A 257 24.52 -4.60 -9.60
C LYS A 257 25.02 -4.11 -10.98
N SER A 258 24.22 -4.27 -12.03
CA SER A 258 24.56 -3.81 -13.37
C SER A 258 23.32 -3.23 -14.04
N PRO A 259 23.45 -2.17 -14.87
CA PRO A 259 22.35 -1.67 -15.69
C PRO A 259 21.68 -2.78 -16.51
N ALA A 260 22.45 -3.78 -16.96
CA ALA A 260 21.96 -4.92 -17.72
C ALA A 260 21.21 -5.96 -16.86
N SER A 261 21.46 -6.06 -15.55
CA SER A 261 20.72 -6.97 -14.66
C SER A 261 19.31 -6.45 -14.35
N SER A 262 19.05 -5.14 -14.47
CA SER A 262 17.70 -4.57 -14.42
C SER A 262 16.76 -5.09 -15.51
N ARG A 263 17.31 -5.50 -16.68
CA ARG A 263 16.55 -6.12 -17.78
C ARG A 263 16.34 -7.61 -17.58
N ARG A 264 17.28 -8.32 -16.95
CA ARG A 264 17.19 -9.76 -16.66
C ARG A 264 16.31 -10.08 -15.45
N SER A 265 16.24 -9.20 -14.45
CA SER A 265 15.35 -9.36 -13.30
C SER A 265 13.87 -9.28 -13.68
N LYS A 266 13.51 -8.60 -14.78
CA LYS A 266 12.15 -8.53 -15.33
C LYS A 266 11.64 -9.88 -15.90
N GLY A 267 12.53 -10.81 -16.25
CA GLY A 267 12.17 -12.08 -16.90
C GLY A 267 12.38 -13.35 -16.05
N ARG A 268 12.86 -13.21 -14.80
CA ARG A 268 13.06 -14.36 -13.89
C ARG A 268 11.97 -14.38 -12.83
N SER A 269 11.31 -15.53 -12.68
CA SER A 269 10.33 -15.78 -11.62
C SER A 269 10.90 -15.43 -10.24
N PRO A 270 10.29 -14.47 -9.50
CA PRO A 270 10.61 -14.18 -8.10
C PRO A 270 10.09 -15.24 -7.12
N SER A 271 9.46 -16.31 -7.59
CA SER A 271 8.63 -17.20 -6.77
C SER A 271 9.35 -17.91 -5.61
N LYS A 272 10.67 -17.74 -5.46
CA LYS A 272 11.44 -18.19 -4.28
C LYS A 272 12.60 -17.29 -3.80
N SER A 273 12.93 -16.14 -4.40
CA SER A 273 14.23 -15.50 -4.05
C SER A 273 14.34 -13.96 -4.06
N TYR A 274 13.26 -13.20 -4.15
CA TYR A 274 13.36 -11.72 -4.20
C TYR A 274 12.53 -10.96 -3.16
N ALA A 275 11.78 -11.66 -2.31
CA ALA A 275 11.64 -11.15 -0.96
C ALA A 275 12.97 -11.49 -0.28
N PRO A 276 13.82 -10.52 0.13
CA PRO A 276 14.63 -10.80 1.29
C PRO A 276 13.61 -11.29 2.32
N SER A 277 13.70 -12.54 2.78
CA SER A 277 13.08 -12.80 4.07
C SER A 277 13.71 -11.75 4.97
N LEU A 278 12.91 -10.87 5.58
CA LEU A 278 13.43 -9.87 6.50
C LEU A 278 14.27 -10.56 7.61
N GLY A 279 13.99 -11.84 7.88
CA GLY A 279 14.81 -12.73 8.73
C GLY A 279 16.17 -13.17 8.18
N ASN A 280 16.53 -12.87 6.93
CA ASN A 280 17.86 -13.12 6.33
C ASN A 280 18.70 -11.85 6.17
N LEU A 281 18.22 -10.68 6.60
CA LEU A 281 19.04 -9.49 6.76
C LEU A 281 20.02 -9.75 7.90
N ARG A 282 21.17 -10.34 7.55
CA ARG A 282 22.25 -10.57 8.50
C ARG A 282 22.89 -9.20 8.77
N GLN A 283 22.89 -8.78 10.03
CA GLN A 283 24.00 -7.96 10.52
C GLN A 283 25.27 -8.73 10.17
N LYS A 284 26.11 -8.20 9.28
CA LYS A 284 27.48 -8.70 9.13
C LYS A 284 28.26 -8.13 10.33
N PRO A 285 28.68 -8.93 11.32
CA PRO A 285 29.60 -8.45 12.34
C PRO A 285 31.01 -8.72 11.84
N TRP A 286 31.85 -7.73 11.55
CA TRP A 286 33.26 -8.04 11.31
C TRP A 286 34.22 -7.00 11.86
N LEU A 287 35.08 -7.53 12.75
CA LEU A 287 36.46 -7.18 13.11
C LEU A 287 36.71 -5.81 13.76
#